data_AF-A0A956RDU4-F1
#
_entry.id   AF-A0A956RDU4-F1
#
_cell.length_a   1.000
_cell.length_b   1.000
_cell.length_c   1.000
_cell.angle_alpha   90.00
_cell.angle_beta   90.00
_cell.angle_gamma   90.00
#
_symmetry.space_group_name_H-M   'P 1'
#
loop_
_entity.id
_entity.type
_entity.pdbx_description
1 polymer ?
#
loop_
_entity_poly.entity_id
_entity_poly.type
_entity_poly.pdbx_seq_one_letter_code
_entity_poly.pdbx_strand_id
1 'polypeptide(L)'
;WWQSLISLEPAEGHLAVWLDGQLLWEERVAIPGYADARDVRVPITRFVPAGAPVIFHLHNHGTNTWRLRGLSVLDVELAADE
;
A
#
# COMPACT_ATOMS: atom_id res chain seq x y z
N TRP A 1 2.91 6.58 4.82
CA TRP A 1 2.49 7.37 6.01
C TRP A 1 1.75 8.60 5.54
N TRP A 2 0.92 9.16 6.40
CA TRP A 2 0.14 10.36 6.14
C TRP A 2 0.04 11.23 7.38
N GLN A 3 -0.15 12.54 7.16
CA GLN A 3 -0.50 13.48 8.23
C GLN A 3 -1.99 13.39 8.52
N SER A 4 -2.49 14.18 9.47
CA SER A 4 -3.94 14.28 9.70
C SER A 4 -4.65 14.61 8.40
N LEU A 5 -5.65 13.79 8.08
CA LEU A 5 -6.42 13.89 6.86
C LEU A 5 -7.62 14.80 7.10
N ILE A 6 -7.86 15.71 6.17
CA ILE A 6 -8.90 16.73 6.22
C ILE A 6 -9.84 16.59 5.01
N SER A 7 -11.12 16.74 5.26
CA SER A 7 -12.15 16.91 4.25
C SER A 7 -13.37 17.57 4.89
N LEU A 8 -14.15 18.33 4.10
CA LEU A 8 -15.41 18.91 4.57
C LEU A 8 -16.50 17.84 4.72
N GLU A 9 -16.50 16.85 3.83
CA GLU A 9 -17.42 15.72 3.83
C GLU A 9 -16.64 14.41 4.02
N PRO A 10 -17.25 13.38 4.65
CA PRO A 10 -16.63 12.07 4.75
C PRO A 10 -16.20 11.53 3.39
N ALA A 11 -14.96 11.07 3.30
CA ALA A 11 -14.36 10.49 2.10
C ALA A 11 -13.40 9.36 2.49
N GLU A 12 -12.83 8.69 1.49
CA GLU A 12 -11.87 7.60 1.70
C GLU A 12 -10.62 7.83 0.85
N GLY A 13 -9.45 7.79 1.46
CA GLY A 13 -8.21 7.57 0.73
C GLY A 13 -8.11 6.08 0.35
N HIS A 14 -7.66 5.78 -0.87
CA HIS A 14 -7.49 4.41 -1.33
C HIS A 14 -6.01 4.15 -1.65
N LEU A 15 -5.42 3.23 -0.90
CA LEU A 15 -4.08 2.71 -1.13
C LEU A 15 -4.22 1.33 -1.76
N ALA A 16 -3.44 1.04 -2.80
CA ALA A 16 -3.36 -0.30 -3.34
C ALA A 16 -1.96 -0.61 -3.89
N VAL A 17 -1.62 -1.89 -3.87
CA VAL A 17 -0.46 -2.45 -4.55
C VAL A 17 -0.96 -3.47 -5.55
N TRP A 18 -0.56 -3.29 -6.80
CA TRP A 18 -0.80 -4.25 -7.88
C TRP A 18 0.52 -4.88 -8.29
N LEU A 19 0.47 -6.15 -8.61
CA LEU A 19 1.61 -6.93 -9.09
C LEU A 19 1.16 -7.64 -10.36
N ASP A 20 1.83 -7.39 -11.48
CA ASP A 20 1.52 -8.01 -12.77
C ASP A 20 0.03 -7.88 -13.18
N GLY A 21 -0.52 -6.67 -13.01
CA GLY A 21 -1.92 -6.38 -13.33
C GLY A 21 -2.96 -6.96 -12.36
N GLN A 22 -2.55 -7.67 -11.29
CA GLN A 22 -3.46 -8.20 -10.27
C GLN A 22 -3.30 -7.47 -8.94
N LEU A 23 -4.43 -7.26 -8.25
CA LEU A 23 -4.42 -6.63 -6.94
C LEU A 23 -3.72 -7.56 -5.94
N LEU A 24 -2.67 -7.06 -5.31
CA LEU A 24 -1.93 -7.78 -4.27
C LEU A 24 -2.45 -7.38 -2.88
N TRP A 25 -2.73 -6.10 -2.67
CA TRP A 25 -3.21 -5.55 -1.40
C TRP A 25 -3.92 -4.22 -1.63
N GLU A 26 -4.95 -3.94 -0.84
CA GLU A 26 -5.57 -2.61 -0.76
C GLU A 26 -5.93 -2.24 0.66
N GLU A 27 -6.07 -0.95 0.88
CA GLU A 27 -6.60 -0.38 2.11
C GLU A 27 -7.40 0.90 1.81
N ARG A 28 -8.52 1.04 2.52
CA ARG A 28 -9.32 2.27 2.57
C ARG A 28 -9.11 2.98 3.90
N VAL A 29 -8.76 4.25 3.85
CA VAL A 29 -8.49 5.09 5.02
C VAL A 29 -9.56 6.18 5.11
N ALA A 30 -10.27 6.26 6.23
CA ALA A 30 -11.28 7.29 6.44
C ALA A 30 -10.68 8.70 6.44
N ILE A 31 -11.37 9.64 5.81
CA ILE A 31 -11.06 11.07 5.78
C ILE A 31 -12.32 11.85 6.21
N PRO A 32 -12.24 12.79 7.17
CA PRO A 32 -11.06 13.17 7.94
C PRO A 32 -10.59 12.06 8.89
N GLY A 33 -9.32 12.09 9.25
CA GLY A 33 -8.70 11.02 10.05
C GLY A 33 -7.37 11.45 10.66
N TYR A 34 -6.90 10.70 11.66
CA TYR A 34 -5.63 10.97 12.30
C TYR A 34 -4.44 10.60 11.39
N ALA A 35 -3.30 11.22 11.67
CA ALA A 35 -2.03 10.82 11.08
C ALA A 35 -1.70 9.36 11.44
N ASP A 36 -1.05 8.66 10.52
CA ASP A 36 -0.61 7.28 10.73
C ASP A 36 0.59 6.94 9.84
N ALA A 37 1.36 5.95 10.25
CA ALA A 37 2.50 5.42 9.53
C ALA A 37 2.49 3.90 9.59
N ARG A 38 2.42 3.28 8.41
CA ARG A 38 2.36 1.82 8.28
C ARG A 38 3.54 1.28 7.53
N ASP A 39 4.01 0.13 8.00
CA ASP A 39 4.90 -0.79 7.30
C ASP A 39 4.09 -2.06 7.04
N VAL A 40 3.88 -2.38 5.76
CA VAL A 40 2.96 -3.44 5.32
C VAL A 40 3.77 -4.49 4.58
N ARG A 41 3.66 -5.74 5.02
CA ARG A 41 4.23 -6.90 4.33
C ARG A 41 3.09 -7.74 3.78
N VAL A 42 3.15 -8.04 2.49
CA VAL A 42 2.13 -8.82 1.80
C VAL A 42 2.80 -10.03 1.16
N PRO A 43 2.33 -11.26 1.42
CA PRO A 43 2.89 -12.44 0.78
C PRO A 43 2.53 -12.48 -0.71
N ILE A 44 3.50 -12.78 -1.55
CA ILE A 44 3.27 -13.10 -2.97
C ILE A 44 3.10 -14.61 -3.05
N THR A 45 1.86 -15.07 -3.26
CA THR A 45 1.49 -16.50 -3.20
C THR A 45 1.51 -17.21 -4.55
N ARG A 46 2.00 -16.54 -5.59
CA ARG A 46 2.06 -17.07 -6.96
C ARG A 46 3.38 -16.72 -7.62
N PHE A 47 3.74 -17.48 -8.65
CA PHE A 47 4.85 -17.12 -9.52
C PHE A 47 4.53 -15.82 -10.26
N VAL A 48 5.51 -14.92 -10.31
CA VAL A 48 5.46 -13.67 -11.07
C VAL A 48 6.78 -13.55 -11.83
N PRO A 49 6.74 -13.35 -13.16
CA PRO A 49 7.96 -13.29 -13.96
C PRO A 49 8.82 -12.07 -13.58
N ALA A 50 10.13 -12.23 -13.71
CA ALA A 50 11.06 -11.12 -13.53
C ALA A 50 10.74 -9.98 -14.51
N GLY A 51 10.80 -8.75 -14.02
CA GLY A 51 10.43 -7.55 -14.80
C GLY A 51 8.93 -7.26 -14.82
N ALA A 52 8.08 -8.09 -14.22
CA ALA A 52 6.67 -7.77 -14.03
C ALA A 52 6.51 -6.45 -13.25
N PRO A 53 5.54 -5.60 -13.62
CA PRO A 53 5.36 -4.31 -12.97
C PRO A 53 4.79 -4.46 -11.57
N VAL A 54 5.33 -3.64 -10.65
CA VAL A 54 4.74 -3.37 -9.34
C VAL A 54 4.19 -1.96 -9.37
N ILE A 55 2.91 -1.79 -9.05
CA ILE A 55 2.24 -0.49 -9.10
C ILE A 55 1.72 -0.15 -7.71
N PHE A 56 2.24 0.92 -7.13
CA PHE A 56 1.63 1.56 -5.96
C PHE A 56 0.61 2.60 -6.43
N HIS A 57 -0.64 2.41 -6.02
CA HIS A 57 -1.76 3.30 -6.29
C HIS A 57 -2.13 4.07 -5.03
N LEU A 58 -2.33 5.38 -5.18
CA LEU A 58 -2.93 6.24 -4.18
C LEU A 58 -4.01 7.07 -4.85
N HIS A 59 -5.25 6.89 -4.41
CA HIS A 59 -6.33 7.85 -4.63
C HIS A 59 -6.44 8.73 -3.38
N ASN A 60 -6.19 10.02 -3.56
CA ASN A 60 -6.29 11.01 -2.50
C ASN A 60 -7.52 11.91 -2.72
N HIS A 61 -8.31 12.13 -1.68
CA HIS A 61 -9.39 13.11 -1.68
C HIS A 61 -9.00 14.32 -0.84
N GLY A 62 -9.20 15.52 -1.39
CA GLY A 62 -8.84 16.78 -0.73
C GLY A 62 -7.34 17.06 -0.70
N THR A 63 -6.95 18.11 0.03
CA THR A 63 -5.57 18.60 0.11
C THR A 63 -4.76 17.88 1.18
N ASN A 64 -4.74 16.54 1.10
CA ASN A 64 -4.06 15.70 2.09
C ASN A 64 -2.66 15.29 1.63
N THR A 65 -1.78 15.15 2.61
CA THR A 65 -0.38 14.78 2.36
C THR A 65 -0.14 13.31 2.65
N TRP A 66 0.26 12.59 1.60
CA TRP A 66 0.65 11.19 1.64
C TRP A 66 2.09 11.05 1.19
N ARG A 67 2.85 10.18 1.86
CA ARG A 67 4.24 9.93 1.51
C ARG A 67 4.52 8.43 1.54
N LEU A 68 5.00 7.94 0.40
CA LEU A 68 5.57 6.61 0.26
C LEU A 68 7.05 6.69 0.63
N ARG A 69 7.48 5.91 1.63
CA ARG A 69 8.89 5.82 2.02
C ARG A 69 9.68 4.96 1.03
N GLY A 70 9.12 3.80 0.69
CA GLY A 70 9.74 2.84 -0.19
C GLY A 70 8.82 1.66 -0.43
N LEU A 71 9.14 0.89 -1.47
CA LEU A 71 8.50 -0.35 -1.83
C LEU A 71 9.60 -1.31 -2.27
N SER A 72 9.65 -2.49 -1.65
CA SER A 72 10.71 -3.46 -1.88
C SER A 72 10.11 -4.86 -1.93
N VAL A 73 10.68 -5.70 -2.79
CA VAL A 73 10.52 -7.15 -2.68
C VAL A 73 11.49 -7.63 -1.61
N LEU A 74 10.99 -8.45 -0.68
CA LEU A 74 11.79 -9.05 0.38
C LEU A 74 12.06 -10.50 0.01
N ASP A 75 13.33 -10.91 0.04
CA ASP A 75 13.66 -12.33 0.03
C ASP A 75 13.31 -12.87 1.41
N VAL A 76 12.39 -13.83 1.46
CA VAL A 76 12.10 -14.56 2.68
C VAL A 76 12.98 -15.80 2.64
N GLU A 77 14.03 -15.84 3.46
CA GLU A 77 14.66 -17.12 3.78
C GLU A 77 13.58 -17.99 4.42
N LEU A 78 13.07 -18.95 3.67
CA LEU A 78 12.26 -20.01 4.26
C LEU A 78 13.17 -20.71 5.25
N ALA A 79 12.86 -20.60 6.55
CA ALA A 79 13.54 -21.39 7.56
C ALA A 79 13.48 -22.85 7.10
N ALA A 80 14.64 -23.47 6.95
CA ALA A 80 14.70 -24.90 6.64
C ALA A 80 13.94 -25.63 7.75
N ASP A 81 12.93 -26.40 7.36
CA ASP A 81 12.22 -27.29 8.29
C ASP A 81 13.27 -28.22 8.93
N GLU A 82 13.40 -28.19 10.26
CA GLU A 82 14.18 -29.17 11.06
C GLU A 82 13.49 -30.54 11.08
#